data_AF-H6S0D4-F1
#
_entry.id   AF-H6S0D4-F1
#
_cell.length_a   1.000
_cell.length_b   1.000
_cell.length_c   1.000
_cell.angle_alpha   90.00
_cell.angle_beta   90.00
_cell.angle_gamma   90.00
#
_symmetry.space_group_name_H-M   'P 1'
#
loop_
_entity.id
_entity.type
_entity.pdbx_description
1 polymer ?
#
loop_
_entity_poly.entity_id
_entity_poly.type
_entity_poly.pdbx_seq_one_letter_code
_entity_poly.pdbx_strand_id
1 'polypeptide(L)'
;MKITSLSQARRFIQDESGVYTVMGGLLALPILALIFVSLESAGIIQDQARLSDSLEQAVLSLTAENNSGRKDNDYKLSGSNKENDSFDISSEVGKRDSQMVTKFVKAFLPQTNDDKMNLIPICKTVNNTSGKGHTSSSEVTCTVSGTIEHKSWFPLKVGTLEVIPQQVNVASQSRAFKKNTFNIPIDLMVVADLSGSMRCDITNKYETNNETSKLGILKDVLIELAEKTLLSEDANQHNRIYVTPFALGAEIDASSCALPYHWDKGKDPDTPLKIKNILSKKEGNNQQSRAEFIEHLVYKMNTKATLDNVGEKQNYKVTFPKGNFCLKNMKNKNHGWFSRKDKSDFTNHVRSLRADGATLASSGVLVAANNMIRDGSRTEQLKEQTKRVILVLSDGNDEIVKGDPNNKVPFLNYTRITENLIYGRQEVFLSQKQKISLSHSTIYTYLTTDTQPKETTNGMCEVIRNKLDTLNGDKNTKIVFVEFGYKSTSKQAWEHCVGNGNYYSANDKESLLNSFKQAIGETDDVGRSIN
;
A
#
# COMPACT_ATOMS: atom_id res chain seq x y z
N MET A 1 -57.15 -80.33 7.04
CA MET A 1 -57.47 -79.08 7.75
C MET A 1 -57.14 -79.28 9.23
N LYS A 2 -55.93 -78.93 9.67
CA LYS A 2 -55.51 -78.99 11.08
C LYS A 2 -55.50 -77.55 11.59
N ILE A 3 -56.40 -77.26 12.52
CA ILE A 3 -56.54 -75.96 13.19
C ILE A 3 -55.29 -75.76 14.03
N THR A 4 -54.42 -74.82 13.63
CA THR A 4 -53.36 -74.28 14.48
C THR A 4 -54.03 -73.58 15.66
N SER A 5 -53.71 -74.03 16.88
CA SER A 5 -54.42 -73.61 18.09
C SER A 5 -54.24 -72.12 18.37
N LEU A 6 -55.32 -71.44 18.74
CA LEU A 6 -55.38 -70.04 19.20
C LEU A 6 -54.38 -69.68 20.32
N SER A 7 -53.73 -70.66 20.95
CA SER A 7 -52.72 -70.44 22.00
C SER A 7 -51.42 -69.81 21.49
N GLN A 8 -51.01 -70.10 20.25
CA GLN A 8 -49.78 -69.54 19.67
C GLN A 8 -49.96 -68.08 19.25
N ALA A 9 -51.14 -67.73 18.71
CA ALA A 9 -51.48 -66.35 18.36
C ALA A 9 -51.62 -65.45 19.60
N ARG A 10 -52.18 -65.97 20.71
CA ARG A 10 -52.24 -65.24 21.98
C ARG A 10 -50.85 -65.02 22.61
N ARG A 11 -49.94 -66.00 22.52
CA ARG A 11 -48.54 -65.84 22.93
C ARG A 11 -47.80 -64.81 22.08
N PHE A 12 -48.01 -64.78 20.76
CA PHE A 12 -47.41 -63.77 19.88
C PHE A 12 -47.91 -62.34 20.17
N ILE A 13 -49.17 -62.19 20.59
CA ILE A 13 -49.76 -60.89 20.95
C ILE A 13 -49.31 -60.42 22.35
N GLN A 14 -48.97 -61.33 23.27
CA GLN A 14 -48.45 -60.99 24.61
C GLN A 14 -46.92 -60.83 24.66
N ASP A 15 -46.21 -61.25 23.63
CA ASP A 15 -44.74 -61.17 23.55
C ASP A 15 -44.35 -59.91 22.77
N GLU A 16 -44.20 -58.79 23.49
CA GLU A 16 -43.88 -57.47 22.90
C GLU A 16 -42.56 -57.50 22.09
N SER A 17 -41.67 -58.46 22.37
CA SER A 17 -40.38 -58.63 21.69
C SER A 17 -40.52 -58.90 20.17
N GLY A 18 -41.60 -59.57 19.75
CA GLY A 18 -41.89 -59.84 18.34
C GLY A 18 -42.33 -58.59 17.57
N VAL A 19 -43.11 -57.72 18.21
CA VAL A 19 -43.58 -56.45 17.62
C VAL A 19 -42.40 -55.49 17.40
N TYR A 20 -41.48 -55.37 18.37
CA TYR A 20 -40.27 -54.57 18.20
C TYR A 20 -39.37 -55.09 17.09
N THR A 21 -39.31 -56.42 16.88
CA THR A 21 -38.53 -57.01 15.79
C THR A 21 -39.16 -56.72 14.42
N VAL A 22 -40.48 -56.82 14.30
CA VAL A 22 -41.20 -56.52 13.05
C VAL A 22 -41.17 -55.01 12.73
N MET A 23 -41.43 -54.16 13.72
CA MET A 23 -41.30 -52.70 13.59
C MET A 23 -39.85 -52.29 13.29
N GLY A 24 -38.88 -52.91 13.96
CA GLY A 24 -37.46 -52.70 13.72
C GLY A 24 -37.05 -53.07 12.29
N GLY A 25 -37.52 -54.21 11.78
CA GLY A 25 -37.29 -54.61 10.38
C GLY A 25 -37.94 -53.67 9.37
N LEU A 26 -39.17 -53.20 9.65
CA LEU A 26 -39.90 -52.24 8.81
C LEU A 26 -39.26 -50.84 8.81
N LEU A 27 -38.69 -50.41 9.94
CA LEU A 27 -38.04 -49.10 10.08
C LEU A 27 -36.56 -49.11 9.66
N ALA A 28 -35.89 -50.26 9.68
CA ALA A 28 -34.48 -50.36 9.27
C ALA A 28 -34.26 -49.95 7.80
N LEU A 29 -35.15 -50.37 6.90
CA LEU A 29 -35.08 -50.02 5.48
C LEU A 29 -35.19 -48.50 5.21
N PRO A 30 -36.20 -47.77 5.71
CA PRO A 30 -36.29 -46.32 5.50
C PRO A 30 -35.16 -45.55 6.21
N ILE A 31 -34.70 -45.99 7.38
CA ILE A 31 -33.55 -45.37 8.05
C ILE A 31 -32.27 -45.52 7.21
N LEU A 32 -32.01 -46.72 6.69
CA LEU A 32 -30.85 -46.98 5.84
C LEU A 32 -30.92 -46.18 4.53
N ALA A 33 -32.11 -46.08 3.93
CA ALA A 33 -32.32 -45.24 2.75
C ALA A 33 -32.03 -43.75 3.02
N LEU A 34 -32.47 -43.23 4.17
CA LEU A 34 -32.18 -41.85 4.58
C LEU A 34 -30.68 -41.61 4.79
N ILE A 35 -29.96 -42.57 5.36
CA ILE A 35 -28.50 -42.49 5.52
C ILE A 35 -27.83 -42.43 4.15
N PHE A 36 -28.21 -43.29 3.20
CA PHE A 36 -27.63 -43.27 1.85
C PHE A 36 -27.90 -41.96 1.12
N VAL A 37 -29.14 -41.44 1.17
CA VAL A 37 -29.48 -40.13 0.59
C VAL A 37 -28.66 -39.01 1.25
N SER A 38 -28.47 -39.07 2.57
CA SER A 38 -27.69 -38.06 3.30
C SER A 38 -26.21 -38.08 2.92
N LEU A 39 -25.61 -39.28 2.81
CA LEU A 39 -24.22 -39.44 2.38
C LEU A 39 -24.02 -38.98 0.93
N GLU A 40 -24.95 -39.31 0.05
CA GLU A 40 -24.93 -38.88 -1.35
C GLU A 40 -25.03 -37.36 -1.47
N SER A 41 -25.97 -36.75 -0.74
CA SER A 41 -26.14 -35.29 -0.72
C SER A 41 -24.88 -34.59 -0.22
N ALA A 42 -24.24 -35.13 0.84
CA ALA A 42 -22.98 -34.61 1.34
C ALA A 42 -21.84 -34.73 0.32
N GLY A 43 -21.77 -35.84 -0.43
CA GLY A 43 -20.80 -36.04 -1.49
C GLY A 43 -20.93 -35.03 -2.63
N ILE A 44 -22.17 -34.79 -3.10
CA ILE A 44 -22.46 -33.79 -4.14
C ILE A 44 -22.07 -32.39 -3.68
N ILE A 45 -22.45 -31.99 -2.46
CA ILE A 45 -22.12 -30.67 -1.89
C ILE A 45 -20.60 -30.52 -1.74
N GLN A 46 -19.90 -31.58 -1.33
CA GLN A 46 -18.45 -31.54 -1.18
C GLN A 46 -17.74 -31.37 -2.53
N ASP A 47 -18.18 -32.08 -3.57
CA ASP A 47 -17.62 -31.92 -4.92
C ASP A 47 -17.95 -30.54 -5.51
N GLN A 48 -19.12 -29.98 -5.18
CA GLN A 48 -19.47 -28.60 -5.54
C GLN A 48 -18.56 -27.57 -4.87
N ALA A 49 -18.30 -27.73 -3.56
CA ALA A 49 -17.39 -26.85 -2.82
C ALA A 49 -15.96 -26.92 -3.37
N ARG A 50 -15.44 -28.14 -3.60
CA ARG A 50 -14.11 -28.35 -4.20
C ARG A 50 -14.02 -27.78 -5.61
N LEU A 51 -15.08 -27.92 -6.41
CA LEU A 51 -15.15 -27.30 -7.73
C LEU A 51 -15.04 -25.78 -7.58
N SER A 52 -15.85 -25.17 -6.70
CA SER A 52 -15.81 -23.73 -6.43
C SER A 52 -14.40 -23.24 -6.06
N ASP A 53 -13.77 -23.87 -5.06
CA ASP A 53 -12.42 -23.52 -4.61
C ASP A 53 -11.39 -23.65 -5.74
N SER A 54 -11.51 -24.71 -6.56
CA SER A 54 -10.61 -24.91 -7.69
C SER A 54 -10.77 -23.83 -8.77
N LEU A 55 -12.00 -23.38 -9.02
CA LEU A 55 -12.29 -22.32 -9.99
C LEU A 55 -11.80 -20.96 -9.50
N GLU A 56 -11.83 -20.70 -8.18
CA GLU A 56 -11.24 -19.49 -7.59
C GLU A 56 -9.73 -19.42 -7.80
N GLN A 57 -9.02 -20.52 -7.53
CA GLN A 57 -7.58 -20.57 -7.77
C GLN A 57 -7.25 -20.45 -9.26
N ALA A 58 -8.06 -21.09 -10.11
CA ALA A 58 -7.91 -21.01 -11.56
C ALA A 58 -8.12 -19.57 -12.07
N VAL A 59 -9.16 -18.87 -11.62
CA VAL A 59 -9.47 -17.51 -12.09
C VAL A 59 -8.42 -16.51 -11.63
N LEU A 60 -7.88 -16.65 -10.41
CA LEU A 60 -6.76 -15.83 -9.92
C LEU A 60 -5.51 -16.05 -10.78
N SER A 61 -5.20 -17.30 -11.12
CA SER A 61 -4.06 -17.63 -11.97
C SER A 61 -4.20 -17.05 -13.38
N LEU A 62 -5.38 -17.17 -13.99
CA LEU A 62 -5.70 -16.59 -15.30
C LEU A 62 -5.58 -15.06 -15.30
N THR A 63 -6.03 -14.40 -14.23
CA THR A 63 -5.88 -12.94 -14.10
C THR A 63 -4.42 -12.50 -13.97
N ALA A 64 -3.60 -13.27 -13.22
CA ALA A 64 -2.18 -12.98 -13.04
C ALA A 64 -1.37 -13.18 -14.33
N GLU A 65 -1.74 -14.16 -15.15
CA GLU A 65 -1.09 -14.40 -16.45
C GLU A 65 -1.36 -13.29 -17.48
N ASN A 66 -2.48 -12.57 -17.35
CA ASN A 66 -2.92 -11.58 -18.33
C ASN A 66 -2.14 -10.25 -18.23
N ASN A 67 -0.86 -10.27 -18.62
CA ASN A 67 0.04 -9.11 -18.59
C ASN A 67 0.03 -8.26 -19.86
N SER A 68 -0.48 -8.77 -20.99
CA SER A 68 -0.43 -8.10 -22.30
C SER A 68 -1.74 -7.46 -22.77
N GLY A 69 -2.84 -7.63 -22.03
CA GLY A 69 -4.16 -7.12 -22.40
C GLY A 69 -4.82 -7.95 -23.50
N ARG A 70 -5.78 -8.79 -23.09
CA ARG A 70 -6.55 -9.65 -24.00
C ARG A 70 -7.58 -8.87 -24.83
N LYS A 71 -7.75 -9.26 -26.10
CA LYS A 71 -8.75 -8.70 -27.02
C LYS A 71 -10.03 -9.53 -27.01
N ASP A 72 -11.15 -8.93 -27.41
CA ASP A 72 -12.45 -9.61 -27.49
C ASP A 72 -12.46 -10.81 -28.47
N ASN A 73 -11.46 -10.92 -29.34
CA ASN A 73 -11.32 -12.00 -30.32
C ASN A 73 -10.27 -13.05 -29.96
N ASP A 74 -9.62 -12.97 -28.79
CA ASP A 74 -8.55 -13.91 -28.41
C ASP A 74 -9.04 -15.36 -28.29
N TYR A 75 -10.31 -15.54 -27.93
CA TYR A 75 -10.96 -16.85 -27.86
C TYR A 75 -11.63 -17.25 -29.18
N LYS A 76 -11.31 -16.62 -30.32
CA LYS A 76 -11.87 -16.94 -31.63
C LYS A 76 -10.80 -17.57 -32.54
N LEU A 77 -11.24 -18.40 -33.49
CA LEU A 77 -10.37 -18.92 -34.56
C LEU A 77 -9.88 -17.78 -35.48
N SER A 78 -8.59 -17.81 -35.85
CA SER A 78 -8.01 -16.90 -36.85
C SER A 78 -8.83 -16.93 -38.15
N GLY A 79 -9.49 -15.80 -38.47
CA GLY A 79 -10.28 -15.63 -39.70
C GLY A 79 -11.81 -15.70 -39.54
N SER A 80 -12.35 -15.76 -38.32
CA SER A 80 -13.80 -15.75 -38.07
C SER A 80 -14.39 -14.33 -37.97
N ASN A 81 -15.60 -14.12 -38.52
CA ASN A 81 -16.31 -12.83 -38.51
C ASN A 81 -16.74 -12.39 -37.11
N LYS A 82 -16.86 -11.07 -36.91
CA LYS A 82 -16.98 -10.39 -35.60
C LYS A 82 -18.22 -10.70 -34.76
N GLU A 83 -19.23 -11.42 -35.24
CA GLU A 83 -20.59 -11.34 -34.68
C GLU A 83 -21.03 -12.40 -33.65
N ASN A 84 -20.21 -13.39 -33.27
CA ASN A 84 -20.60 -14.32 -32.18
C ASN A 84 -19.61 -14.32 -31.01
N ASP A 85 -20.14 -14.21 -29.80
CA ASP A 85 -19.48 -13.94 -28.51
C ASP A 85 -19.05 -15.23 -27.76
N SER A 86 -18.89 -16.35 -28.48
CA SER A 86 -18.70 -17.69 -27.89
C SER A 86 -17.23 -18.07 -27.69
N PHE A 87 -16.90 -18.60 -26.51
CA PHE A 87 -15.60 -19.21 -26.18
C PHE A 87 -15.26 -20.35 -27.14
N ASP A 88 -14.10 -20.30 -27.80
CA ASP A 88 -13.58 -21.38 -28.62
C ASP A 88 -12.29 -21.96 -28.03
N ILE A 89 -12.39 -23.22 -27.59
CA ILE A 89 -11.26 -24.00 -27.05
C ILE A 89 -10.16 -24.24 -28.08
N SER A 90 -10.44 -24.13 -29.38
CA SER A 90 -9.48 -24.42 -30.44
C SER A 90 -8.52 -23.25 -30.75
N SER A 91 -8.84 -22.04 -30.26
CA SER A 91 -7.94 -20.88 -30.30
C SER A 91 -6.65 -21.11 -29.49
N GLU A 92 -5.54 -20.47 -29.85
CA GLU A 92 -4.28 -20.62 -29.11
C GLU A 92 -4.43 -20.23 -27.63
N VAL A 93 -5.17 -19.15 -27.37
CA VAL A 93 -5.47 -18.65 -26.03
C VAL A 93 -6.46 -19.56 -25.30
N GLY A 94 -7.52 -20.04 -25.99
CA GLY A 94 -8.49 -20.97 -25.43
C GLY A 94 -7.88 -22.30 -24.99
N LYS A 95 -6.95 -22.87 -25.78
CA LYS A 95 -6.22 -24.10 -25.42
C LYS A 95 -5.40 -23.90 -24.14
N ARG A 96 -4.63 -22.82 -24.07
CA ARG A 96 -3.75 -22.52 -22.93
C ARG A 96 -4.56 -22.29 -21.65
N ASP A 97 -5.56 -21.44 -21.71
CA ASP A 97 -6.40 -21.13 -20.56
C ASP A 97 -7.18 -22.36 -20.08
N SER A 98 -7.74 -23.14 -21.01
CA SER A 98 -8.43 -24.40 -20.69
C SER A 98 -7.48 -25.38 -19.99
N GLN A 99 -6.24 -25.53 -20.49
CA GLN A 99 -5.23 -26.36 -19.82
C GLN A 99 -4.90 -25.88 -18.40
N MET A 100 -4.83 -24.57 -18.19
CA MET A 100 -4.58 -23.99 -16.87
C MET A 100 -5.71 -24.34 -15.90
N VAL A 101 -6.97 -24.08 -16.29
CA VAL A 101 -8.14 -24.39 -15.45
C VAL A 101 -8.25 -25.88 -15.18
N THR A 102 -8.09 -26.74 -16.20
CA THR A 102 -8.16 -28.20 -16.03
C THR A 102 -7.16 -28.70 -15.00
N LYS A 103 -5.94 -28.15 -14.97
CA LYS A 103 -4.93 -28.52 -13.96
C LYS A 103 -5.38 -28.16 -12.54
N PHE A 104 -5.96 -26.98 -12.33
CA PHE A 104 -6.49 -26.60 -11.02
C PHE A 104 -7.67 -27.48 -10.62
N VAL A 105 -8.66 -27.69 -11.49
CA VAL A 105 -9.81 -28.56 -11.21
C VAL A 105 -9.35 -29.98 -10.86
N LYS A 106 -8.39 -30.53 -11.61
CA LYS A 106 -7.82 -31.86 -11.34
C LYS A 106 -7.07 -31.98 -10.01
N ALA A 107 -6.44 -30.90 -9.55
CA ALA A 107 -5.75 -30.90 -8.26
C ALA A 107 -6.74 -31.06 -7.09
N PHE A 108 -7.93 -30.47 -7.19
CA PHE A 108 -8.98 -30.54 -6.16
C PHE A 108 -9.94 -31.72 -6.36
N LEU A 109 -10.13 -32.16 -7.60
CA LEU A 109 -11.06 -33.22 -8.02
C LEU A 109 -10.36 -34.24 -8.94
N PRO A 110 -9.37 -35.01 -8.44
CA PRO A 110 -8.61 -35.96 -9.25
C PRO A 110 -9.46 -37.11 -9.82
N GLN A 111 -10.58 -37.42 -9.18
CA GLN A 111 -11.49 -38.51 -9.54
C GLN A 111 -12.31 -38.25 -10.82
N THR A 112 -12.42 -36.99 -11.23
CA THR A 112 -13.23 -36.58 -12.38
C THR A 112 -12.44 -36.78 -13.67
N ASN A 113 -13.03 -37.38 -14.71
CA ASN A 113 -12.36 -37.57 -16.00
C ASN A 113 -12.34 -36.28 -16.83
N ASP A 114 -11.27 -36.05 -17.60
CA ASP A 114 -11.07 -34.84 -18.43
C ASP A 114 -12.22 -34.66 -19.43
N ASP A 115 -12.61 -35.74 -20.11
CA ASP A 115 -13.69 -35.75 -21.11
C ASP A 115 -15.08 -35.44 -20.53
N LYS A 116 -15.18 -35.43 -19.20
CA LYS A 116 -16.41 -35.15 -18.44
C LYS A 116 -16.37 -33.81 -17.73
N MET A 117 -15.33 -33.01 -17.97
CA MET A 117 -15.22 -31.63 -17.50
C MET A 117 -15.62 -30.68 -18.63
N ASN A 118 -16.59 -29.82 -18.39
CA ASN A 118 -16.87 -28.70 -19.28
C ASN A 118 -16.44 -27.40 -18.59
N LEU A 119 -15.30 -26.86 -19.01
CA LEU A 119 -14.66 -25.69 -18.40
C LEU A 119 -14.57 -24.56 -19.42
N ILE A 120 -15.13 -23.41 -19.05
CA ILE A 120 -15.24 -22.23 -19.91
C ILE A 120 -14.54 -21.05 -19.22
N PRO A 121 -13.23 -20.86 -19.45
CA PRO A 121 -12.49 -19.67 -19.03
C PRO A 121 -12.69 -18.53 -20.04
N ILE A 122 -13.14 -17.38 -19.57
CA ILE A 122 -13.28 -16.17 -20.37
C ILE A 122 -12.66 -15.00 -19.61
N CYS A 123 -11.66 -14.35 -20.21
CA CYS A 123 -11.08 -13.11 -19.72
C CYS A 123 -11.36 -11.97 -20.69
N LYS A 124 -11.97 -10.88 -20.20
CA LYS A 124 -12.22 -9.66 -20.95
C LYS A 124 -11.37 -8.52 -20.38
N THR A 125 -10.73 -7.74 -21.25
CA THR A 125 -9.97 -6.55 -20.85
C THR A 125 -10.73 -5.32 -21.31
N VAL A 126 -11.18 -4.49 -20.37
CA VAL A 126 -11.76 -3.19 -20.69
C VAL A 126 -10.68 -2.14 -20.55
N ASN A 127 -10.33 -1.52 -21.68
CA ASN A 127 -9.42 -0.39 -21.71
C ASN A 127 -10.22 0.91 -21.63
N ASN A 128 -10.05 1.70 -20.58
CA ASN A 128 -10.48 3.09 -20.59
C ASN A 128 -9.43 3.90 -21.34
N THR A 129 -9.82 4.63 -22.38
CA THR A 129 -8.93 5.48 -23.17
C THR A 129 -9.24 6.95 -22.90
N SER A 130 -8.23 7.70 -22.46
CA SER A 130 -8.31 9.15 -22.29
C SER A 130 -8.00 9.76 -23.66
N GLY A 131 -9.01 10.05 -24.49
CA GLY A 131 -9.03 11.04 -25.59
C GLY A 131 -7.90 11.12 -26.65
N LYS A 132 -6.76 10.44 -26.51
CA LYS A 132 -5.54 10.60 -27.33
C LYS A 132 -4.75 9.30 -27.48
N GLY A 133 -5.38 8.14 -27.31
CA GLY A 133 -4.73 6.84 -27.53
C GLY A 133 -3.84 6.36 -26.37
N HIS A 134 -3.79 7.07 -25.25
CA HIS A 134 -3.22 6.56 -24.00
C HIS A 134 -4.30 5.78 -23.22
N THR A 135 -4.00 4.53 -22.88
CA THR A 135 -4.85 3.68 -22.03
C THR A 135 -4.82 4.21 -20.59
N SER A 136 -5.88 4.84 -20.12
CA SER A 136 -6.02 5.41 -18.78
C SER A 136 -6.05 4.34 -17.70
N SER A 137 -6.56 3.15 -18.00
CA SER A 137 -6.59 2.01 -17.10
C SER A 137 -7.07 0.81 -17.88
N SER A 138 -6.50 -0.37 -17.64
CA SER A 138 -7.10 -1.62 -18.12
C SER A 138 -7.65 -2.42 -16.94
N GLU A 139 -8.91 -2.82 -17.04
CA GLU A 139 -9.52 -3.74 -16.10
C GLU A 139 -9.69 -5.09 -16.79
N VAL A 140 -8.93 -6.07 -16.33
CA VAL A 140 -9.07 -7.46 -16.73
C VAL A 140 -10.08 -8.11 -15.81
N THR A 141 -11.18 -8.61 -16.35
CA THR A 141 -12.08 -9.51 -15.64
C THR A 141 -11.94 -10.90 -16.23
N CYS A 142 -11.60 -11.89 -15.42
CA CYS A 142 -11.71 -13.30 -15.79
C CYS A 142 -12.88 -13.95 -15.07
N THR A 143 -13.58 -14.82 -15.78
CA THR A 143 -14.63 -15.69 -15.27
C THR A 143 -14.34 -17.11 -15.70
N VAL A 144 -14.45 -18.06 -14.79
CA VAL A 144 -14.38 -19.48 -15.13
C VAL A 144 -15.67 -20.12 -14.70
N SER A 145 -16.39 -20.72 -15.66
CA SER A 145 -17.56 -21.56 -15.39
C SER A 145 -17.17 -23.01 -15.61
N GLY A 146 -17.56 -23.89 -14.69
CA GLY A 146 -17.22 -25.31 -14.77
C GLY A 146 -18.42 -26.18 -14.46
N THR A 147 -18.58 -27.28 -15.22
CA THR A 147 -19.48 -28.38 -14.89
C THR A 147 -18.70 -29.68 -14.86
N ILE A 148 -18.90 -30.47 -13.82
CA ILE A 148 -18.32 -31.80 -13.63
C ILE A 148 -19.41 -32.83 -13.40
N GLU A 149 -19.12 -34.08 -13.75
CA GLU A 149 -19.99 -35.22 -13.47
C GLU A 149 -19.62 -35.84 -12.11
N HIS A 150 -20.48 -35.67 -11.10
CA HIS A 150 -20.39 -36.41 -9.85
C HIS A 150 -20.89 -37.85 -10.06
N LYS A 151 -20.09 -38.83 -9.66
CA LYS A 151 -20.48 -40.24 -9.68
C LYS A 151 -21.04 -40.64 -8.33
N SER A 152 -22.32 -40.98 -8.33
CA SER A 152 -23.02 -41.38 -7.12
C SER A 152 -22.43 -42.64 -6.51
N TRP A 153 -22.28 -42.64 -5.19
CA TRP A 153 -21.72 -43.78 -4.46
C TRP A 153 -22.76 -44.89 -4.28
N PHE A 154 -24.04 -44.50 -4.19
CA PHE A 154 -25.15 -45.42 -3.93
C PHE A 154 -26.34 -45.15 -4.87
N PRO A 155 -26.22 -45.45 -6.18
CA PRO A 155 -27.33 -45.28 -7.11
C PRO A 155 -28.51 -46.20 -6.74
N LEU A 156 -29.72 -45.64 -6.68
CA LEU A 156 -30.92 -46.34 -6.23
C LEU A 156 -32.07 -46.14 -7.23
N LYS A 157 -32.58 -47.26 -7.75
CA LYS A 157 -33.80 -47.31 -8.55
C LYS A 157 -34.89 -48.06 -7.79
N VAL A 158 -36.07 -47.46 -7.67
CA VAL A 158 -37.26 -48.10 -7.08
C VAL A 158 -38.33 -48.19 -8.15
N GLY A 159 -38.52 -49.38 -8.71
CA GLY A 159 -39.39 -49.58 -9.87
C GLY A 159 -38.86 -48.83 -11.10
N THR A 160 -39.68 -47.90 -11.63
CA THR A 160 -39.30 -47.02 -12.75
C THR A 160 -38.74 -45.67 -12.31
N LEU A 161 -38.72 -45.37 -11.01
CA LEU A 161 -38.23 -44.10 -10.46
C LEU A 161 -36.76 -44.21 -10.06
N GLU A 162 -35.92 -43.34 -10.64
CA GLU A 162 -34.55 -43.10 -10.17
C GLU A 162 -34.60 -42.18 -8.95
N VAL A 163 -34.39 -42.74 -7.76
CA VAL A 163 -34.39 -41.99 -6.50
C VAL A 163 -33.02 -41.36 -6.25
N ILE A 164 -31.94 -42.10 -6.55
CA ILE A 164 -30.58 -41.59 -6.61
C ILE A 164 -30.04 -41.94 -8.00
N PRO A 165 -29.81 -40.93 -8.87
CA PRO A 165 -29.29 -41.18 -10.21
C PRO A 165 -27.87 -41.76 -10.13
N GLN A 166 -27.37 -42.32 -11.24
CA GLN A 166 -25.98 -42.81 -11.27
C GLN A 166 -24.96 -41.67 -11.36
N GLN A 167 -25.39 -40.53 -11.88
CA GLN A 167 -24.55 -39.39 -12.19
C GLN A 167 -25.34 -38.10 -11.99
N VAL A 168 -24.68 -37.08 -11.42
CA VAL A 168 -25.26 -35.74 -11.23
C VAL A 168 -24.27 -34.70 -11.77
N ASN A 169 -24.75 -33.78 -12.58
CA ASN A 169 -23.93 -32.66 -13.03
C ASN A 169 -23.86 -31.59 -11.93
N VAL A 170 -22.64 -31.27 -11.52
CA VAL A 170 -22.34 -30.23 -10.54
C VAL A 170 -21.70 -29.06 -11.25
N ALA A 171 -22.28 -27.87 -11.12
CA ALA A 171 -21.81 -26.66 -11.75
C ALA A 171 -21.39 -25.60 -10.73
N SER A 172 -20.35 -24.84 -11.05
CA SER A 172 -19.93 -23.67 -10.29
C SER A 172 -19.33 -22.62 -11.22
N GLN A 173 -19.21 -21.38 -10.73
CA GLN A 173 -18.62 -20.26 -11.44
C GLN A 173 -17.85 -19.39 -10.46
N SER A 174 -16.66 -18.94 -10.86
CA SER A 174 -15.87 -17.96 -10.11
C SER A 174 -15.42 -16.81 -11.01
N ARG A 175 -15.15 -15.65 -10.40
CA ARG A 175 -14.78 -14.41 -11.07
C ARG A 175 -13.64 -13.72 -10.33
N ALA A 176 -12.66 -13.21 -11.06
CA ALA A 176 -11.64 -12.32 -10.51
C ALA A 176 -11.38 -11.14 -11.44
N PHE A 177 -10.90 -10.04 -10.86
CA PHE A 177 -10.53 -8.85 -11.62
C PHE A 177 -9.12 -8.36 -11.24
N LYS A 178 -8.39 -7.87 -12.23
CA LYS A 178 -7.08 -7.22 -12.12
C LYS A 178 -7.18 -5.81 -12.71
N LYS A 179 -6.82 -4.79 -11.94
CA LYS A 179 -6.80 -3.39 -12.39
C LYS A 179 -5.36 -2.98 -12.66
N ASN A 180 -5.06 -2.76 -13.92
CA ASN A 180 -3.77 -2.32 -14.40
C ASN A 180 -3.79 -0.81 -14.62
N THR A 181 -3.13 -0.06 -13.73
CA THR A 181 -2.91 1.39 -13.86
C THR A 181 -1.65 1.76 -14.65
N PHE A 182 -1.05 0.81 -15.39
CA PHE A 182 0.30 0.90 -15.97
C PHE A 182 0.57 2.04 -16.96
N ASN A 183 -0.45 2.80 -17.38
CA ASN A 183 -0.25 3.86 -18.37
C ASN A 183 -0.88 5.22 -17.98
N ILE A 184 -1.22 5.42 -16.70
CA ILE A 184 -1.43 6.77 -16.16
C ILE A 184 -0.05 7.39 -15.86
N PRO A 185 0.24 8.62 -16.29
CA PRO A 185 1.46 9.33 -15.89
C PRO A 185 1.62 9.37 -14.37
N ILE A 186 2.81 9.01 -13.89
CA ILE A 186 3.18 9.00 -12.48
C ILE A 186 4.11 10.17 -12.18
N ASP A 187 3.70 11.01 -11.23
CA ASP A 187 4.52 12.01 -10.59
C ASP A 187 5.00 11.49 -9.23
N LEU A 188 6.25 11.01 -9.17
CA LEU A 188 6.84 10.51 -7.94
C LEU A 188 7.70 11.57 -7.26
N MET A 189 7.25 12.08 -6.12
CA MET A 189 8.00 12.97 -5.24
C MET A 189 8.62 12.17 -4.09
N VAL A 190 9.92 11.97 -4.14
CA VAL A 190 10.68 11.28 -3.10
C VAL A 190 11.15 12.30 -2.07
N VAL A 191 10.61 12.22 -0.86
CA VAL A 191 11.05 13.01 0.29
C VAL A 191 12.13 12.22 1.01
N ALA A 192 13.40 12.54 0.75
CA ALA A 192 14.53 11.73 1.16
C ALA A 192 15.21 12.30 2.41
N ASP A 193 15.15 11.56 3.50
CA ASP A 193 15.94 11.83 4.71
C ASP A 193 17.42 11.64 4.39
N LEU A 194 18.19 12.70 4.53
CA LEU A 194 19.64 12.73 4.38
C LEU A 194 20.30 13.27 5.66
N SER A 195 19.71 12.97 6.81
CA SER A 195 20.31 13.21 8.12
C SER A 195 21.54 12.34 8.37
N GLY A 196 22.31 12.65 9.41
CA GLY A 196 23.53 11.92 9.75
C GLY A 196 23.31 10.42 10.02
N SER A 197 22.12 10.02 10.50
CA SER A 197 21.80 8.61 10.79
C SER A 197 21.81 7.73 9.51
N MET A 198 21.58 8.34 8.35
CA MET A 198 21.57 7.66 7.04
C MET A 198 22.97 7.26 6.55
N ARG A 199 24.04 7.71 7.24
CA ARG A 199 25.42 7.22 7.03
C ARG A 199 25.70 5.89 7.73
N CYS A 200 24.83 5.46 8.64
CA CYS A 200 24.98 4.18 9.31
C CYS A 200 24.54 3.02 8.41
N ASP A 201 25.00 1.81 8.71
CA ASP A 201 24.39 0.57 8.20
C ASP A 201 23.00 0.33 8.84
N ILE A 202 22.36 -0.77 8.45
CA ILE A 202 21.06 -1.20 8.99
C ILE A 202 21.15 -1.56 10.48
N THR A 203 22.33 -1.97 10.98
CA THR A 203 22.58 -2.25 12.40
C THR A 203 22.93 -1.00 13.23
N ASN A 204 22.85 0.19 12.61
CA ASN A 204 23.09 1.51 13.20
C ASN A 204 24.54 1.78 13.62
N LYS A 205 25.48 1.04 13.06
CA LYS A 205 26.91 1.28 13.12
C LYS A 205 27.29 2.29 12.05
N TYR A 206 28.16 3.22 12.40
CA TYR A 206 28.65 4.21 11.45
C TYR A 206 29.54 3.54 10.41
N GLU A 207 29.16 3.69 9.13
CA GLU A 207 29.92 3.13 8.01
C GLU A 207 30.73 4.21 7.32
N THR A 208 32.02 3.96 7.14
CA THR A 208 32.88 4.80 6.29
C THR A 208 32.68 4.49 4.81
N ASN A 209 32.24 3.27 4.50
CA ASN A 209 31.96 2.83 3.14
C ASN A 209 30.49 3.11 2.80
N ASN A 210 30.27 4.03 1.85
CA ASN A 210 28.92 4.47 1.49
C ASN A 210 28.03 3.35 0.94
N GLU A 211 28.58 2.26 0.39
CA GLU A 211 27.83 1.19 -0.29
C GLU A 211 26.94 0.38 0.66
N THR A 212 27.40 0.10 1.88
CA THR A 212 26.65 -0.66 2.90
C THR A 212 25.81 0.23 3.81
N SER A 213 25.97 1.55 3.71
CA SER A 213 25.16 2.52 4.45
C SER A 213 23.71 2.54 3.97
N LYS A 214 22.80 3.03 4.80
CA LYS A 214 21.40 3.25 4.43
C LYS A 214 21.28 4.16 3.20
N LEU A 215 22.10 5.20 3.13
CA LEU A 215 22.18 6.07 1.97
C LEU A 215 22.63 5.31 0.71
N GLY A 216 23.58 4.38 0.82
CA GLY A 216 24.01 3.53 -0.28
C GLY A 216 22.87 2.71 -0.85
N ILE A 217 22.15 2.01 0.04
CA ILE A 217 20.99 1.20 -0.33
C ILE A 217 19.89 2.07 -0.96
N LEU A 218 19.61 3.24 -0.40
CA LEU A 218 18.65 4.18 -0.97
C LEU A 218 19.03 4.59 -2.39
N LYS A 219 20.30 4.93 -2.62
CA LYS A 219 20.78 5.33 -3.95
C LYS A 219 20.57 4.21 -4.97
N ASP A 220 20.95 3.00 -4.59
CA ASP A 220 20.76 1.81 -5.41
C ASP A 220 19.29 1.59 -5.77
N VAL A 221 18.39 1.67 -4.78
CA VAL A 221 16.94 1.49 -5.00
C VAL A 221 16.36 2.60 -5.87
N LEU A 222 16.75 3.86 -5.67
CA LEU A 222 16.28 4.97 -6.50
C LEU A 222 16.72 4.84 -7.95
N ILE A 223 17.99 4.47 -8.17
CA ILE A 223 18.53 4.23 -9.52
C ILE A 223 17.79 3.04 -10.14
N GLU A 224 17.66 1.92 -9.42
CA GLU A 224 16.98 0.74 -9.93
C GLU A 224 15.52 1.00 -10.28
N LEU A 225 14.77 1.67 -9.40
CA LEU A 225 13.38 2.07 -9.64
C LEU A 225 13.27 2.95 -10.88
N ALA A 226 14.10 3.99 -10.98
CA ALA A 226 14.07 4.89 -12.12
C ALA A 226 14.42 4.18 -13.42
N GLU A 227 15.48 3.36 -13.42
CA GLU A 227 15.99 2.75 -14.64
C GLU A 227 15.13 1.60 -15.17
N LYS A 228 14.58 0.78 -14.27
CA LYS A 228 13.84 -0.44 -14.63
C LYS A 228 12.33 -0.25 -14.65
N THR A 229 11.78 0.64 -13.81
CA THR A 229 10.33 0.79 -13.68
C THR A 229 9.82 2.14 -14.15
N LEU A 230 10.22 3.24 -13.51
CA LEU A 230 9.51 4.51 -13.66
C LEU A 230 9.85 5.24 -14.95
N LEU A 231 11.13 5.21 -15.35
CA LEU A 231 11.67 5.90 -16.54
C LEU A 231 12.21 4.90 -17.58
N SER A 232 11.76 3.64 -17.54
CA SER A 232 12.09 2.63 -18.56
C SER A 232 11.33 2.90 -19.86
N GLU A 233 11.71 2.20 -20.94
CA GLU A 233 11.04 2.35 -22.24
C GLU A 233 9.59 1.87 -22.22
N ASP A 234 9.31 0.83 -21.45
CA ASP A 234 7.99 0.22 -21.30
C ASP A 234 7.04 1.04 -20.38
N ALA A 235 7.57 2.02 -19.65
CA ALA A 235 6.78 2.89 -18.78
C ALA A 235 5.97 3.94 -19.56
N ASN A 236 5.13 4.72 -18.89
CA ASN A 236 4.51 5.90 -19.50
C ASN A 236 5.56 7.01 -19.73
N GLN A 237 5.58 7.60 -20.93
CA GLN A 237 6.56 8.62 -21.33
C GLN A 237 6.50 9.93 -20.51
N HIS A 238 5.36 10.21 -19.89
CA HIS A 238 5.11 11.40 -19.07
C HIS A 238 5.44 11.18 -17.58
N ASN A 239 5.91 9.98 -17.20
CA ASN A 239 6.41 9.73 -15.86
C ASN A 239 7.56 10.68 -15.51
N ARG A 240 7.54 11.18 -14.28
CA ARG A 240 8.61 12.02 -13.75
C ARG A 240 8.85 11.75 -12.27
N ILE A 241 10.10 11.96 -11.87
CA ILE A 241 10.55 11.79 -10.50
C ILE A 241 11.25 13.06 -10.00
N TYR A 242 11.04 13.41 -8.74
CA TYR A 242 11.73 14.51 -8.07
C TYR A 242 12.11 14.08 -6.66
N VAL A 243 13.40 14.15 -6.34
CA VAL A 243 13.90 14.00 -4.97
C VAL A 243 13.92 15.36 -4.28
N THR A 244 13.20 15.49 -3.16
CA THR A 244 13.31 16.60 -2.21
C THR A 244 14.14 16.12 -1.02
N PRO A 245 15.44 16.46 -0.96
CA PRO A 245 16.27 16.06 0.16
C PRO A 245 15.98 16.92 1.39
N PHE A 246 16.01 16.30 2.56
CA PHE A 246 15.84 17.02 3.82
C PHE A 246 16.74 16.48 4.93
N ALA A 247 16.89 17.30 5.95
CA ALA A 247 17.53 17.02 7.23
C ALA A 247 16.70 17.77 8.30
N LEU A 248 17.26 18.71 9.08
CA LEU A 248 16.43 19.60 9.91
C LEU A 248 15.56 20.52 9.07
N GLY A 249 16.05 20.91 7.89
CA GLY A 249 15.30 21.66 6.90
C GLY A 249 15.32 20.93 5.57
N ALA A 250 14.44 21.32 4.67
CA ALA A 250 14.43 20.81 3.31
C ALA A 250 15.25 21.71 2.38
N GLU A 251 15.87 21.10 1.37
CA GLU A 251 16.61 21.85 0.35
C GLU A 251 15.66 22.74 -0.47
N ILE A 252 16.00 24.02 -0.58
CA ILE A 252 15.30 24.97 -1.46
C ILE A 252 16.16 25.42 -2.64
N ASP A 253 17.47 25.51 -2.45
CA ASP A 253 18.45 25.87 -3.46
C ASP A 253 19.78 25.14 -3.21
N ALA A 254 20.76 25.35 -4.10
CA ALA A 254 22.04 24.66 -4.06
C ALA A 254 22.82 24.87 -2.75
N SER A 255 22.56 25.94 -2.01
CA SER A 255 23.30 26.37 -0.83
C SER A 255 22.45 26.50 0.44
N SER A 256 21.13 26.40 0.37
CA SER A 256 20.24 26.76 1.47
C SER A 256 19.16 25.72 1.75
N CYS A 257 18.78 25.66 3.02
CA CYS A 257 17.64 24.93 3.53
C CYS A 257 16.56 25.90 4.05
N ALA A 258 15.33 25.40 4.15
CA ALA A 258 14.21 26.14 4.74
C ALA A 258 13.46 25.34 5.79
N LEU A 259 12.89 26.06 6.75
CA LEU A 259 11.81 25.56 7.61
C LEU A 259 10.48 26.12 7.07
N PRO A 260 9.60 25.27 6.51
CA PRO A 260 8.39 25.70 5.80
C PRO A 260 7.21 25.98 6.74
N TYR A 261 7.45 26.70 7.84
CA TYR A 261 6.43 26.96 8.87
C TYR A 261 5.96 28.41 8.86
N HIS A 262 4.72 28.60 9.32
CA HIS A 262 4.17 29.92 9.63
C HIS A 262 4.38 30.26 11.10
N TRP A 263 4.68 31.54 11.34
CA TRP A 263 5.11 32.04 12.66
C TRP A 263 4.11 33.07 13.19
N ASP A 264 3.72 32.92 14.45
CA ASP A 264 2.85 33.88 15.13
C ASP A 264 3.58 35.22 15.38
N LYS A 265 3.07 36.30 14.76
CA LYS A 265 3.62 37.65 14.84
C LYS A 265 3.42 38.30 16.22
N GLY A 266 2.41 37.88 16.99
CA GLY A 266 1.99 38.58 18.21
C GLY A 266 2.88 38.35 19.42
N LYS A 267 3.68 37.27 19.44
CA LYS A 267 4.41 36.85 20.64
C LYS A 267 5.87 37.32 20.69
N ASP A 268 6.54 37.55 19.56
CA ASP A 268 7.91 38.11 19.40
C ASP A 268 8.28 38.13 17.89
N PRO A 269 8.33 39.30 17.23
CA PRO A 269 8.51 39.41 15.79
C PRO A 269 9.91 38.98 15.30
N ASP A 270 10.92 38.95 16.17
CA ASP A 270 12.31 38.63 15.80
C ASP A 270 12.61 37.12 15.79
N THR A 271 11.62 36.29 16.12
CA THR A 271 11.83 34.84 16.27
C THR A 271 12.40 34.16 15.02
N PRO A 272 11.91 34.41 13.79
CA PRO A 272 12.51 33.84 12.59
C PRO A 272 13.99 34.20 12.43
N LEU A 273 14.38 35.42 12.81
CA LEU A 273 15.77 35.88 12.76
C LEU A 273 16.63 35.18 13.80
N LYS A 274 16.13 35.02 15.04
CA LYS A 274 16.81 34.28 16.11
C LYS A 274 17.06 32.83 15.70
N ILE A 275 16.05 32.16 15.15
CA ILE A 275 16.17 30.79 14.62
C ILE A 275 17.24 30.74 13.52
N LYS A 276 17.15 31.64 12.53
CA LYS A 276 18.13 31.71 11.43
C LYS A 276 19.55 31.90 11.94
N ASN A 277 19.75 32.76 12.93
CA ASN A 277 21.07 33.01 13.51
C ASN A 277 21.63 31.78 14.23
N ILE A 278 20.80 30.98 14.90
CA ILE A 278 21.24 29.73 15.53
C ILE A 278 21.65 28.70 14.46
N LEU A 279 20.79 28.51 13.45
CA LEU A 279 21.02 27.53 12.39
C LEU A 279 22.20 27.86 11.47
N SER A 280 22.57 29.14 11.38
CA SER A 280 23.71 29.60 10.57
C SER A 280 25.06 29.48 11.27
N LYS A 281 25.10 29.16 12.57
CA LYS A 281 26.36 29.05 13.33
C LYS A 281 27.12 27.77 12.96
N LYS A 282 28.43 27.91 12.71
CA LYS A 282 29.34 26.79 12.40
C LYS A 282 29.66 25.88 13.60
N GLU A 283 29.47 26.34 14.83
CA GLU A 283 29.91 25.64 16.06
C GLU A 283 28.82 25.53 17.15
N GLY A 284 27.55 25.78 16.80
CA GLY A 284 26.46 25.97 17.76
C GLY A 284 25.81 24.70 18.34
N ASN A 285 26.53 23.59 18.50
CA ASN A 285 25.92 22.32 18.95
C ASN A 285 25.89 22.13 20.49
N ASN A 286 26.09 23.21 21.27
CA ASN A 286 25.95 23.10 22.71
C ASN A 286 24.46 22.94 23.12
N GLN A 287 24.22 22.33 24.27
CA GLN A 287 22.87 22.00 24.75
C GLN A 287 21.97 23.24 24.90
N GLN A 288 22.55 24.38 25.31
CA GLN A 288 21.82 25.63 25.46
C GLN A 288 21.29 26.15 24.12
N SER A 289 22.13 26.21 23.08
CA SER A 289 21.72 26.72 21.76
C SER A 289 20.62 25.85 21.14
N ARG A 290 20.66 24.54 21.39
CA ARG A 290 19.61 23.60 20.95
C ARG A 290 18.30 23.81 21.68
N ALA A 291 18.36 24.02 23.00
CA ALA A 291 17.18 24.33 23.80
C ALA A 291 16.55 25.69 23.44
N GLU A 292 17.38 26.72 23.21
CA GLU A 292 16.93 28.03 22.74
C GLU A 292 16.29 27.94 21.33
N PHE A 293 16.88 27.13 20.44
CA PHE A 293 16.29 26.87 19.13
C PHE A 293 14.91 26.22 19.25
N ILE A 294 14.77 25.17 20.07
CA ILE A 294 13.49 24.49 20.31
C ILE A 294 12.45 25.46 20.86
N GLU A 295 12.82 26.24 21.87
CA GLU A 295 11.92 27.23 22.47
C GLU A 295 11.40 28.18 21.39
N HIS A 296 12.29 28.74 20.58
CA HIS A 296 11.93 29.67 19.52
C HIS A 296 11.09 29.02 18.41
N LEU A 297 11.43 27.79 18.02
CA LEU A 297 10.74 27.04 16.98
C LEU A 297 9.30 26.72 17.43
N VAL A 298 9.15 25.98 18.54
CA VAL A 298 7.86 25.43 18.97
C VAL A 298 6.92 26.52 19.48
N TYR A 299 7.43 27.49 20.24
CA TYR A 299 6.59 28.53 20.86
C TYR A 299 5.88 29.43 19.84
N LYS A 300 6.49 29.62 18.66
CA LYS A 300 5.96 30.51 17.60
C LYS A 300 5.36 29.78 16.42
N MET A 301 5.67 28.50 16.24
CA MET A 301 5.09 27.75 15.14
C MET A 301 3.57 27.74 15.29
N ASN A 302 2.89 28.18 14.24
CA ASN A 302 1.44 28.13 14.14
C ASN A 302 1.06 26.97 13.21
N THR A 303 0.61 25.86 13.79
CA THR A 303 0.24 24.65 13.06
C THR A 303 -0.86 24.93 12.05
N LYS A 304 -1.94 25.59 12.48
CA LYS A 304 -3.08 25.90 11.61
C LYS A 304 -2.66 26.75 10.42
N ALA A 305 -1.98 27.87 10.66
CA ALA A 305 -1.51 28.74 9.59
C ALA A 305 -0.52 28.00 8.67
N THR A 306 0.37 27.17 9.21
CA THR A 306 1.30 26.38 8.41
C THR A 306 0.57 25.47 7.42
N LEU A 307 -0.45 24.75 7.89
CA LEU A 307 -1.19 23.81 7.05
C LEU A 307 -2.14 24.53 6.07
N ASP A 308 -2.81 25.59 6.51
CA ASP A 308 -3.69 26.39 5.67
C ASP A 308 -2.94 26.99 4.46
N ASN A 309 -1.66 27.35 4.65
CA ASN A 309 -0.81 28.00 3.64
C ASN A 309 0.01 27.00 2.79
N VAL A 310 -0.19 25.68 2.92
CA VAL A 310 0.44 24.69 2.03
C VAL A 310 0.10 25.02 0.58
N GLY A 311 1.10 25.11 -0.30
CA GLY A 311 0.93 25.46 -1.71
C GLY A 311 0.90 26.96 -2.02
N GLU A 312 0.99 27.85 -1.02
CA GLU A 312 1.15 29.29 -1.26
C GLU A 312 2.55 29.64 -1.81
N LYS A 313 2.72 30.85 -2.36
CA LYS A 313 4.01 31.31 -2.89
C LYS A 313 5.11 31.15 -1.83
N GLN A 314 6.16 30.39 -2.17
CA GLN A 314 7.25 29.97 -1.28
C GLN A 314 8.10 31.16 -0.80
N ASN A 315 7.60 31.92 0.17
CA ASN A 315 8.37 32.91 0.92
C ASN A 315 8.65 32.37 2.32
N TYR A 316 9.56 31.39 2.40
CA TYR A 316 9.97 30.82 3.67
C TYR A 316 10.68 31.88 4.52
N LYS A 317 10.09 32.21 5.67
CA LYS A 317 10.67 33.22 6.57
C LYS A 317 11.97 32.79 7.23
N VAL A 318 12.18 31.48 7.37
CA VAL A 318 13.39 30.90 7.94
C VAL A 318 14.12 30.12 6.85
N THR A 319 15.09 30.78 6.24
CA THR A 319 16.07 30.20 5.31
C THR A 319 17.48 30.35 5.87
N PHE A 320 18.28 29.30 5.76
CA PHE A 320 19.61 29.22 6.35
C PHE A 320 20.54 28.39 5.46
N PRO A 321 21.86 28.65 5.48
CA PRO A 321 22.79 27.92 4.63
C PRO A 321 22.89 26.46 5.05
N LYS A 322 23.20 25.59 4.08
CA LYS A 322 23.61 24.21 4.33
C LYS A 322 24.79 24.20 5.30
N GLY A 323 24.76 23.30 6.28
CA GLY A 323 25.67 23.31 7.42
C GLY A 323 25.41 22.16 8.37
N ASN A 324 25.89 22.28 9.61
CA ASN A 324 25.84 21.18 10.59
C ASN A 324 24.42 20.64 10.85
N PHE A 325 23.40 21.50 10.75
CA PHE A 325 22.01 21.11 10.98
C PHE A 325 21.31 20.61 9.72
N CYS A 326 21.79 20.99 8.53
CA CYS A 326 21.12 20.65 7.27
C CYS A 326 22.10 20.45 6.12
N LEU A 327 22.18 19.23 5.61
CA LEU A 327 22.76 18.87 4.30
C LEU A 327 24.20 19.38 4.07
N LYS A 328 25.03 19.37 5.12
CA LYS A 328 26.37 20.00 5.17
C LYS A 328 27.25 19.72 3.94
N ASN A 329 27.32 18.46 3.52
CA ASN A 329 28.21 18.01 2.44
C ASN A 329 27.49 17.87 1.10
N MET A 330 26.23 18.31 1.00
CA MET A 330 25.47 18.24 -0.22
C MET A 330 25.66 19.53 -1.04
N LYS A 331 26.40 19.44 -2.14
CA LYS A 331 26.78 20.59 -2.99
C LYS A 331 25.99 20.69 -4.29
N ASN A 332 24.98 19.84 -4.46
CA ASN A 332 24.27 19.71 -5.72
C ASN A 332 23.25 20.83 -5.91
N LYS A 333 22.97 21.16 -7.17
CA LYS A 333 21.86 22.02 -7.54
C LYS A 333 20.56 21.21 -7.48
N ASN A 334 19.49 21.82 -6.98
CA ASN A 334 18.15 21.27 -7.10
C ASN A 334 17.72 21.29 -8.58
N HIS A 335 17.57 20.10 -9.19
CA HIS A 335 17.27 19.95 -10.62
C HIS A 335 15.75 19.94 -10.92
N GLY A 336 14.90 19.83 -9.89
CA GLY A 336 13.46 19.68 -10.08
C GLY A 336 13.08 18.28 -10.57
N TRP A 337 12.12 18.22 -11.49
CA TRP A 337 11.61 16.98 -12.07
C TRP A 337 12.54 16.41 -13.13
N PHE A 338 12.83 15.12 -13.02
CA PHE A 338 13.50 14.31 -14.04
C PHE A 338 12.45 13.48 -14.78
N SER A 339 12.49 13.50 -16.10
CA SER A 339 11.67 12.64 -16.96
C SER A 339 12.52 11.60 -17.68
N ARG A 340 11.93 10.78 -18.56
CA ARG A 340 12.65 9.71 -19.28
C ARG A 340 13.95 10.17 -19.93
N LYS A 341 13.94 11.37 -20.53
CA LYS A 341 15.12 11.94 -21.21
C LYS A 341 16.26 12.30 -20.25
N ASP A 342 15.97 12.50 -18.96
CA ASP A 342 16.90 12.97 -17.94
C ASP A 342 17.46 11.78 -17.11
N LYS A 343 17.30 10.53 -17.57
CA LYS A 343 17.66 9.30 -16.85
C LYS A 343 19.11 9.28 -16.37
N SER A 344 20.06 9.65 -17.24
CA SER A 344 21.49 9.73 -16.87
C SER A 344 21.75 10.81 -15.81
N ASP A 345 21.11 11.97 -15.96
CA ASP A 345 21.26 13.09 -15.03
C ASP A 345 20.67 12.76 -13.65
N PHE A 346 19.53 12.05 -13.62
CA PHE A 346 18.95 11.52 -12.40
C PHE A 346 19.90 10.57 -11.69
N THR A 347 20.47 9.59 -12.41
CA THR A 347 21.44 8.65 -11.83
C THR A 347 22.67 9.37 -11.26
N ASN A 348 23.18 10.40 -11.95
CA ASN A 348 24.29 11.22 -11.47
C ASN A 348 23.91 12.06 -10.23
N HIS A 349 22.71 12.61 -10.21
CA HIS A 349 22.15 13.33 -9.06
C HIS A 349 22.03 12.42 -7.82
N VAL A 350 21.46 11.23 -7.99
CA VAL A 350 21.31 10.26 -6.89
C VAL A 350 22.66 9.81 -6.34
N ARG A 351 23.63 9.47 -7.20
CA ARG A 351 24.99 9.07 -6.78
C ARG A 351 25.70 10.16 -5.97
N SER A 352 25.44 11.42 -6.29
CA SER A 352 26.05 12.58 -5.63
C SER A 352 25.37 12.96 -4.30
N LEU A 353 24.22 12.38 -3.94
CA LEU A 353 23.58 12.60 -2.63
C LEU A 353 24.55 12.28 -1.48
N ARG A 354 24.47 13.07 -0.41
CA ARG A 354 25.27 12.93 0.82
C ARG A 354 24.35 13.15 2.01
N ALA A 355 24.55 12.37 3.06
CA ALA A 355 23.74 12.40 4.26
C ALA A 355 24.53 13.05 5.39
N ASP A 356 24.11 14.23 5.83
CA ASP A 356 24.67 14.95 6.98
C ASP A 356 23.66 15.98 7.48
N GLY A 357 23.43 16.01 8.78
CA GLY A 357 22.52 16.96 9.41
C GLY A 357 21.69 16.30 10.51
N ALA A 358 20.80 17.11 11.07
CA ALA A 358 19.74 16.67 11.97
C ALA A 358 18.53 16.17 11.17
N THR A 359 17.46 15.72 11.83
CA THR A 359 16.25 15.18 11.19
C THR A 359 15.01 15.97 11.61
N LEU A 360 14.20 16.40 10.65
CA LEU A 360 12.86 16.95 10.85
C LEU A 360 11.99 16.68 9.62
N ALA A 361 11.31 15.53 9.61
CA ALA A 361 10.56 15.00 8.48
C ALA A 361 9.45 15.94 7.98
N SER A 362 8.77 16.63 8.88
CA SER A 362 7.75 17.61 8.49
C SER A 362 8.27 18.73 7.59
N SER A 363 9.55 19.13 7.72
CA SER A 363 10.14 20.13 6.83
C SER A 363 10.27 19.61 5.39
N GLY A 364 10.72 18.36 5.22
CA GLY A 364 10.82 17.68 3.94
C GLY A 364 9.47 17.54 3.26
N VAL A 365 8.47 17.03 3.99
CA VAL A 365 7.14 16.75 3.45
C VAL A 365 6.44 18.02 2.99
N LEU A 366 6.50 19.10 3.78
CA LEU A 366 5.85 20.37 3.43
C LEU A 366 6.52 21.04 2.21
N VAL A 367 7.85 21.05 2.12
CA VAL A 367 8.54 21.59 0.94
C VAL A 367 8.27 20.73 -0.30
N ALA A 368 8.26 19.41 -0.17
CA ALA A 368 7.93 18.50 -1.26
C ALA A 368 6.50 18.72 -1.78
N ALA A 369 5.52 18.85 -0.88
CA ALA A 369 4.14 19.18 -1.23
C ALA A 369 4.05 20.54 -1.95
N ASN A 370 4.73 21.57 -1.42
CA ASN A 370 4.77 22.88 -2.07
C ASN A 370 5.42 22.84 -3.46
N ASN A 371 6.46 22.03 -3.65
CA ASN A 371 7.11 21.83 -4.95
C ASN A 371 6.19 21.13 -5.95
N MET A 372 5.39 20.16 -5.50
CA MET A 372 4.42 19.47 -6.34
C MET A 372 3.25 20.38 -6.73
N ILE A 373 2.71 21.18 -5.79
CA ILE A 373 1.60 22.10 -6.04
C ILE A 373 2.00 23.26 -6.97
N ARG A 374 3.24 23.77 -6.85
CA ARG A 374 3.75 24.91 -7.63
C ARG A 374 3.64 24.72 -9.13
N ASP A 375 3.77 23.48 -9.62
CA ASP A 375 3.75 23.17 -11.05
C ASP A 375 2.34 23.19 -11.66
N GLY A 376 1.30 23.41 -10.84
CA GLY A 376 -0.10 23.43 -11.27
C GLY A 376 -0.67 22.04 -11.53
N SER A 377 -1.85 22.02 -12.16
CA SER A 377 -2.56 20.77 -12.48
C SER A 377 -1.89 20.01 -13.62
N ARG A 378 -1.34 18.84 -13.32
CA ARG A 378 -0.76 17.96 -14.34
C ARG A 378 -1.83 17.26 -15.15
N THR A 379 -2.96 16.96 -14.52
CA THR A 379 -4.13 16.41 -15.20
C THR A 379 -4.64 17.34 -16.30
N GLU A 380 -4.68 18.66 -16.05
CA GLU A 380 -5.03 19.65 -17.07
C GLU A 380 -3.96 19.78 -18.15
N GLN A 381 -2.67 19.81 -17.78
CA GLN A 381 -1.57 19.95 -18.73
C GLN A 381 -1.51 18.80 -19.74
N LEU A 382 -1.73 17.57 -19.29
CA LEU A 382 -1.67 16.38 -20.15
C LEU A 382 -3.02 16.03 -20.78
N LYS A 383 -4.13 16.57 -20.24
CA LYS A 383 -5.52 16.20 -20.59
C LYS A 383 -5.82 14.72 -20.34
N GLU A 384 -5.18 14.14 -19.33
CA GLU A 384 -5.39 12.78 -18.84
C GLU A 384 -5.16 12.76 -17.33
N GLN A 385 -5.78 11.83 -16.61
CA GLN A 385 -5.56 11.69 -15.17
C GLN A 385 -4.08 11.47 -14.87
N THR A 386 -3.61 11.91 -13.71
CA THR A 386 -2.22 11.73 -13.27
C THR A 386 -2.18 11.12 -11.88
N LYS A 387 -1.30 10.15 -11.66
CA LYS A 387 -1.08 9.55 -10.34
C LYS A 387 0.03 10.31 -9.65
N ARG A 388 -0.23 10.84 -8.45
CA ARG A 388 0.73 11.63 -7.69
C ARG A 388 1.11 10.85 -6.44
N VAL A 389 2.39 10.56 -6.28
CA VAL A 389 2.89 9.79 -5.13
C VAL A 389 3.92 10.63 -4.40
N ILE A 390 3.64 10.99 -3.15
CA ILE A 390 4.64 11.53 -2.23
C ILE A 390 5.16 10.36 -1.39
N LEU A 391 6.38 9.92 -1.68
CA LEU A 391 7.04 8.85 -0.97
C LEU A 391 8.03 9.44 0.03
N VAL A 392 7.70 9.32 1.31
CA VAL A 392 8.51 9.78 2.43
C VAL A 392 9.38 8.63 2.91
N LEU A 393 10.69 8.83 2.83
CA LEU A 393 11.66 7.91 3.40
C LEU A 393 12.34 8.59 4.57
N SER A 394 12.18 8.02 5.75
CA SER A 394 12.83 8.50 6.97
C SER A 394 12.90 7.38 7.99
N ASP A 395 13.81 7.50 8.94
CA ASP A 395 13.78 6.69 10.16
C ASP A 395 12.67 7.14 11.14
N GLY A 396 11.98 8.24 10.83
CA GLY A 396 10.81 8.75 11.53
C GLY A 396 11.09 9.23 12.96
N ASN A 397 12.36 9.42 13.30
CA ASN A 397 12.80 9.94 14.59
C ASN A 397 13.46 11.30 14.35
N ASP A 398 12.73 12.38 14.62
CA ASP A 398 13.27 13.71 14.40
C ASP A 398 14.25 14.07 15.55
N GLU A 399 15.54 14.15 15.25
CA GLU A 399 16.61 14.38 16.23
C GLU A 399 17.67 15.41 15.76
N ILE A 400 18.18 16.25 16.66
CA ILE A 400 19.32 17.16 16.38
C ILE A 400 20.68 16.51 16.69
N VAL A 401 20.75 15.70 17.75
CA VAL A 401 21.92 14.90 18.10
C VAL A 401 21.45 13.52 18.53
N LYS A 402 22.05 12.49 17.94
CA LYS A 402 21.78 11.08 18.28
C LYS A 402 22.01 10.84 19.77
N GLY A 403 20.94 10.49 20.48
CA GLY A 403 21.00 10.08 21.88
C GLY A 403 21.32 11.20 22.89
N ASP A 404 20.78 12.42 22.73
CA ASP A 404 20.93 13.48 23.75
C ASP A 404 20.42 12.98 25.13
N PRO A 405 21.31 12.78 26.12
CA PRO A 405 20.98 12.06 27.35
C PRO A 405 20.21 12.91 28.38
N ASN A 406 19.98 14.20 28.11
CA ASN A 406 19.45 15.12 29.12
C ASN A 406 17.95 15.41 28.94
N ASN A 407 17.15 14.52 29.51
CA ASN A 407 15.68 14.50 29.59
C ASN A 407 15.03 15.70 30.33
N LYS A 408 15.77 16.79 30.58
CA LYS A 408 15.31 17.94 31.39
C LYS A 408 14.73 19.08 30.56
N VAL A 409 15.00 19.14 29.26
CA VAL A 409 14.41 20.15 28.35
C VAL A 409 13.26 19.49 27.59
N PRO A 410 12.01 19.99 27.73
CA PRO A 410 10.89 19.54 26.92
C PRO A 410 11.23 19.64 25.42
N PHE A 411 10.82 18.65 24.61
CA PHE A 411 10.93 18.65 23.14
C PHE A 411 12.33 18.53 22.50
N LEU A 412 13.37 18.03 23.20
CA LEU A 412 14.67 17.72 22.54
C LEU A 412 14.58 16.58 21.51
N ASN A 413 13.54 15.75 21.57
CA ASN A 413 13.13 14.87 20.49
C ASN A 413 12.03 15.60 19.69
N TYR A 414 12.37 16.03 18.48
CA TYR A 414 11.59 16.93 17.63
C TYR A 414 10.35 16.23 17.06
N THR A 415 10.22 14.92 17.31
CA THR A 415 9.13 14.05 16.87
C THR A 415 7.76 14.68 17.11
N ARG A 416 7.54 15.28 18.29
CA ARG A 416 6.25 15.89 18.65
C ARG A 416 5.86 17.06 17.73
N ILE A 417 6.83 17.76 17.12
CA ILE A 417 6.56 18.82 16.12
C ILE A 417 5.91 18.21 14.88
N THR A 418 6.50 17.13 14.37
CA THR A 418 5.96 16.41 13.20
C THR A 418 4.63 15.75 13.55
N GLU A 419 4.49 15.11 14.72
CA GLU A 419 3.22 14.53 15.17
C GLU A 419 2.10 15.58 15.27
N ASN A 420 2.40 16.76 15.80
CA ASN A 420 1.42 17.85 15.86
C ASN A 420 0.94 18.28 14.48
N LEU A 421 1.84 18.37 13.50
CA LEU A 421 1.45 18.67 12.13
C LEU A 421 0.63 17.53 11.52
N ILE A 422 1.04 16.29 11.74
CA ILE A 422 0.32 15.08 11.30
C ILE A 422 -1.11 15.06 11.84
N TYR A 423 -1.31 15.37 13.13
CA TYR A 423 -2.62 15.37 13.78
C TYR A 423 -3.36 16.71 13.72
N GLY A 424 -2.78 17.76 13.13
CA GLY A 424 -3.38 19.10 13.08
C GLY A 424 -3.52 19.78 14.46
N ARG A 425 -2.58 19.49 15.37
CA ARG A 425 -2.56 19.96 16.76
C ARG A 425 -1.61 21.14 16.97
N GLN A 426 -1.94 21.99 17.92
CA GLN A 426 -1.12 23.11 18.38
C GLN A 426 -0.69 22.88 19.82
N GLU A 427 0.57 23.17 20.12
CA GLU A 427 1.08 23.10 21.48
C GLU A 427 0.39 24.07 22.42
N VAL A 428 0.16 23.61 23.65
CA VAL A 428 -0.33 24.41 24.76
C VAL A 428 0.86 24.81 25.63
N PHE A 429 0.93 26.07 25.98
CA PHE A 429 2.07 26.66 26.68
C PHE A 429 1.71 27.03 28.11
N LEU A 430 2.73 27.03 28.99
CA LEU A 430 2.62 27.57 30.33
C LEU A 430 2.29 29.07 30.27
N SER A 431 1.49 29.55 31.23
CA SER A 431 1.16 30.97 31.35
C SER A 431 2.36 31.83 31.76
N GLN A 432 3.33 31.23 32.47
CA GLN A 432 4.58 31.87 32.88
C GLN A 432 5.76 30.99 32.50
N LYS A 433 6.92 31.63 32.25
CA LYS A 433 8.15 30.90 31.94
C LYS A 433 8.60 30.07 33.13
N GLN A 434 8.88 28.79 32.89
CA GLN A 434 9.54 27.93 33.85
C GLN A 434 11.06 28.00 33.68
N LYS A 435 11.79 28.03 34.79
CA LYS A 435 13.25 27.96 34.81
C LYS A 435 13.71 26.50 34.77
N ILE A 436 14.57 26.16 33.81
CA ILE A 436 15.20 24.84 33.71
C ILE A 436 16.72 25.01 33.85
N SER A 437 17.30 24.28 34.80
CA SER A 437 18.75 24.25 35.03
C SER A 437 19.40 23.14 34.19
N LEU A 438 20.32 23.54 33.31
CA LEU A 438 21.22 22.67 32.55
C LEU A 438 22.58 22.59 33.25
N SER A 439 23.43 21.62 32.88
CA SER A 439 24.69 21.36 33.58
C SER A 439 25.62 22.58 33.72
N HIS A 440 25.56 23.54 32.79
CA HIS A 440 26.37 24.77 32.82
C HIS A 440 25.60 26.05 32.48
N SER A 441 24.26 26.00 32.45
CA SER A 441 23.44 27.16 32.09
C SER A 441 22.01 27.06 32.60
N THR A 442 21.24 28.13 32.45
CA THR A 442 19.82 28.16 32.76
C THR A 442 19.06 28.62 31.53
N ILE A 443 17.97 27.93 31.19
CA ILE A 443 17.02 28.37 30.17
C ILE A 443 15.67 28.67 30.82
N TYR A 444 14.91 29.57 30.18
CA TYR A 444 13.53 29.85 30.55
C TYR A 444 12.63 29.44 29.39
N THR A 445 11.65 28.56 29.64
CA THR A 445 10.78 27.99 28.60
C THR A 445 9.31 28.14 28.95
N TYR A 446 8.47 28.31 27.94
CA TYR A 446 7.02 28.18 28.06
C TYR A 446 6.53 26.74 27.80
N LEU A 447 7.43 25.82 27.43
CA LEU A 447 7.12 24.44 27.09
C LEU A 447 7.07 23.57 28.35
N THR A 448 6.16 22.61 28.35
CA THR A 448 6.10 21.53 29.34
C THR A 448 5.74 20.22 28.66
N THR A 449 6.17 19.09 29.24
CA THR A 449 5.77 17.75 28.82
C THR A 449 4.36 17.39 29.26
N ASP A 450 3.81 18.12 30.22
CA ASP A 450 2.62 17.71 30.97
C ASP A 450 1.31 18.20 30.32
N THR A 451 1.40 19.10 29.34
CA THR A 451 0.25 19.60 28.60
C THR A 451 0.01 18.80 27.34
N GLN A 452 -1.25 18.45 27.10
CA GLN A 452 -1.68 17.82 25.85
C GLN A 452 -1.89 18.88 24.76
N PRO A 453 -1.39 18.67 23.52
CA PRO A 453 -1.67 19.56 22.40
C PRO A 453 -3.16 19.63 22.10
N LYS A 454 -3.62 20.79 21.61
CA LYS A 454 -5.02 21.02 21.25
C LYS A 454 -5.22 20.84 19.74
N GLU A 455 -6.26 20.13 19.31
CA GLU A 455 -6.64 20.05 17.90
C GLU A 455 -7.09 21.42 17.38
N THR A 456 -6.61 21.79 16.18
CA THR A 456 -6.84 23.13 15.61
C THR A 456 -7.22 23.13 14.14
N THR A 457 -6.88 22.08 13.40
CA THR A 457 -7.15 21.94 11.97
C THR A 457 -7.02 20.46 11.57
N ASN A 458 -7.27 20.14 10.30
CA ASN A 458 -7.05 18.81 9.76
C ASN A 458 -5.55 18.49 9.67
N GLY A 459 -5.22 17.21 9.71
CA GLY A 459 -3.84 16.74 9.68
C GLY A 459 -3.08 17.06 8.39
N MET A 460 -1.76 17.18 8.49
CA MET A 460 -0.86 17.52 7.37
C MET A 460 -1.09 16.67 6.12
N CYS A 461 -1.14 15.34 6.25
CA CYS A 461 -1.35 14.46 5.09
C CYS A 461 -2.72 14.66 4.44
N GLU A 462 -3.78 14.90 5.23
CA GLU A 462 -5.12 15.14 4.70
C GLU A 462 -5.17 16.46 3.93
N VAL A 463 -4.60 17.52 4.50
CA VAL A 463 -4.51 18.83 3.85
C VAL A 463 -3.74 18.75 2.53
N ILE A 464 -2.59 18.06 2.51
CA ILE A 464 -1.78 17.89 1.29
C ILE A 464 -2.56 17.13 0.21
N ARG A 465 -3.20 15.99 0.56
CA ARG A 465 -4.02 15.22 -0.39
C ARG A 465 -5.15 16.08 -0.95
N ASN A 466 -5.93 16.72 -0.09
CA ASN A 466 -7.08 17.53 -0.48
C ASN A 466 -6.66 18.67 -1.43
N LYS A 467 -5.53 19.34 -1.16
CA LYS A 467 -5.02 20.41 -2.04
C LYS A 467 -4.58 19.87 -3.40
N LEU A 468 -3.84 18.77 -3.45
CA LEU A 468 -3.38 18.18 -4.72
C LEU A 468 -4.52 17.59 -5.54
N ASP A 469 -5.49 16.96 -4.89
CA ASP A 469 -6.68 16.39 -5.52
C ASP A 469 -7.59 17.49 -6.08
N THR A 470 -7.82 18.55 -5.29
CA THR A 470 -8.57 19.73 -5.75
C THR A 470 -7.86 20.41 -6.92
N LEU A 471 -6.53 20.57 -6.85
CA LEU A 471 -5.74 21.17 -7.92
C LEU A 471 -5.87 20.39 -9.24
N ASN A 472 -5.95 19.06 -9.18
CA ASN A 472 -5.98 18.21 -10.37
C ASN A 472 -7.40 17.77 -10.79
N GLY A 473 -8.42 18.06 -9.99
CA GLY A 473 -9.81 17.65 -10.26
C GLY A 473 -10.01 16.13 -10.21
N ASP A 474 -9.19 15.40 -9.46
CA ASP A 474 -9.23 13.95 -9.35
C ASP A 474 -8.83 13.48 -7.93
N LYS A 475 -8.89 12.17 -7.62
CA LYS A 475 -8.53 11.61 -6.29
C LYS A 475 -7.33 10.66 -6.34
N ASN A 476 -6.35 10.96 -7.18
CA ASN A 476 -5.20 10.08 -7.46
C ASN A 476 -3.91 10.49 -6.71
N THR A 477 -4.03 11.19 -5.56
CA THR A 477 -2.89 11.51 -4.70
C THR A 477 -2.69 10.46 -3.61
N LYS A 478 -1.50 9.85 -3.57
CA LYS A 478 -1.06 8.89 -2.55
C LYS A 478 0.12 9.49 -1.77
N ILE A 479 0.08 9.36 -0.45
CA ILE A 479 1.23 9.62 0.42
C ILE A 479 1.63 8.28 1.02
N VAL A 480 2.90 7.95 0.93
CA VAL A 480 3.49 6.69 1.41
C VAL A 480 4.61 7.01 2.37
N PHE A 481 4.68 6.31 3.49
CA PHE A 481 5.78 6.41 4.42
C PHE A 481 6.54 5.08 4.44
N VAL A 482 7.85 5.15 4.23
CA VAL A 482 8.75 4.00 4.31
C VAL A 482 9.75 4.26 5.43
N GLU A 483 9.57 3.52 6.52
CA GLU A 483 10.54 3.41 7.59
C GLU A 483 11.72 2.55 7.13
N PHE A 484 12.95 3.02 7.32
CA PHE A 484 14.13 2.31 6.83
C PHE A 484 15.21 2.07 7.89
N GLY A 485 15.41 0.79 8.24
CA GLY A 485 16.46 0.33 9.15
C GLY A 485 16.36 0.89 10.58
N TYR A 486 15.17 1.28 11.03
CA TYR A 486 14.90 1.77 12.38
C TYR A 486 13.46 1.44 12.78
N LYS A 487 13.20 1.51 14.08
CA LYS A 487 11.85 1.55 14.64
C LYS A 487 11.53 2.99 15.03
N SER A 488 10.63 3.62 14.29
CA SER A 488 10.14 4.97 14.51
C SER A 488 9.33 5.02 15.80
N THR A 489 9.66 5.98 16.65
CA THR A 489 8.85 6.33 17.82
C THR A 489 7.50 6.94 17.40
N SER A 490 7.46 7.56 16.22
CA SER A 490 6.31 8.22 15.60
C SER A 490 5.44 7.30 14.74
N LYS A 491 5.65 5.97 14.80
CA LYS A 491 4.98 5.00 13.92
C LYS A 491 3.46 5.21 13.85
N GLN A 492 2.80 5.36 14.99
CA GLN A 492 1.34 5.54 15.07
C GLN A 492 0.87 6.82 14.36
N ALA A 493 1.64 7.91 14.50
CA ALA A 493 1.34 9.16 13.80
C ALA A 493 1.48 8.98 12.29
N TRP A 494 2.56 8.34 11.82
CA TRP A 494 2.72 8.09 10.38
C TRP A 494 1.66 7.16 9.82
N GLU A 495 1.29 6.07 10.51
CA GLU A 495 0.18 5.18 10.13
C GLU A 495 -1.15 5.94 10.03
N HIS A 496 -1.43 6.84 10.98
CA HIS A 496 -2.58 7.74 10.91
C HIS A 496 -2.50 8.70 9.71
N CYS A 497 -1.31 9.26 9.43
CA CYS A 497 -1.10 10.22 8.35
C CYS A 497 -1.31 9.57 6.99
N VAL A 498 -0.61 8.47 6.70
CA VAL A 498 -0.56 7.83 5.37
C VAL A 498 -1.65 6.79 5.15
N GLY A 499 -2.20 6.22 6.23
CA GLY A 499 -3.11 5.09 6.25
C GLY A 499 -2.37 3.75 6.31
N ASN A 500 -2.94 2.75 6.98
CA ASN A 500 -2.30 1.45 7.24
C ASN A 500 -1.81 0.73 5.98
N GLY A 501 -2.46 0.92 4.83
CA GLY A 501 -2.05 0.32 3.55
C GLY A 501 -0.88 1.02 2.84
N ASN A 502 -0.38 2.12 3.41
CA ASN A 502 0.65 2.98 2.82
C ASN A 502 1.84 3.24 3.76
N TYR A 503 1.91 2.52 4.88
CA TYR A 503 3.05 2.51 5.79
C TYR A 503 3.84 1.21 5.55
N TYR A 504 5.12 1.34 5.26
CA TYR A 504 6.02 0.21 5.04
C TYR A 504 7.24 0.30 5.93
N SER A 505 7.80 -0.85 6.28
CA SER A 505 9.04 -0.96 7.05
C SER A 505 10.01 -1.83 6.25
N ALA A 506 11.19 -1.29 5.95
CA ALA A 506 12.20 -1.95 5.15
C ALA A 506 13.50 -2.11 5.96
N ASN A 507 14.09 -3.30 5.90
CA ASN A 507 15.30 -3.65 6.64
C ASN A 507 16.42 -4.18 5.72
N ASP A 508 16.24 -4.06 4.41
CA ASP A 508 17.19 -4.47 3.39
C ASP A 508 16.84 -3.80 2.05
N LYS A 509 17.68 -4.02 1.03
CA LYS A 509 17.51 -3.44 -0.31
C LYS A 509 16.24 -3.92 -1.01
N GLU A 510 15.93 -5.21 -0.89
CA GLU A 510 14.80 -5.84 -1.58
C GLU A 510 13.46 -5.38 -0.98
N SER A 511 13.35 -5.36 0.35
CA SER A 511 12.17 -4.82 1.04
C SER A 511 11.96 -3.34 0.76
N LEU A 512 13.03 -2.55 0.66
CA LEU A 512 12.95 -1.14 0.28
C LEU A 512 12.47 -0.96 -1.18
N LEU A 513 13.05 -1.72 -2.11
CA LEU A 513 12.62 -1.71 -3.52
C LEU A 513 11.15 -2.11 -3.64
N ASN A 514 10.74 -3.18 -2.99
CA ASN A 514 9.35 -3.65 -2.99
C ASN A 514 8.39 -2.58 -2.43
N SER A 515 8.77 -1.88 -1.35
CA SER A 515 7.98 -0.78 -0.80
C SER A 515 7.80 0.36 -1.82
N PHE A 516 8.83 0.68 -2.59
CA PHE A 516 8.77 1.71 -3.64
C PHE A 516 7.87 1.28 -4.80
N LYS A 517 7.98 0.02 -5.23
CA LYS A 517 7.11 -0.57 -6.26
C LYS A 517 5.64 -0.55 -5.84
N GLN A 518 5.33 -0.91 -4.59
CA GLN A 518 3.98 -0.81 -4.03
C GLN A 518 3.49 0.65 -3.93
N ALA A 519 4.39 1.60 -3.65
CA ALA A 519 4.05 3.02 -3.60
C ALA A 519 3.54 3.53 -4.95
N ILE A 520 4.22 3.16 -6.04
CA ILE A 520 3.82 3.53 -7.40
C ILE A 520 2.73 2.62 -7.99
N GLY A 521 2.36 1.53 -7.31
CA GLY A 521 1.27 0.62 -7.68
C GLY A 521 1.65 -0.42 -8.73
N GLU A 522 2.91 -0.87 -8.74
CA GLU A 522 3.38 -1.97 -9.59
C GLU A 522 2.80 -3.32 -9.15
N THR A 523 2.35 -3.46 -7.88
CA THR A 523 1.91 -4.75 -7.32
C THR A 523 0.40 -5.04 -7.40
N ASP A 524 -0.40 -4.25 -8.12
CA ASP A 524 -1.78 -4.64 -8.47
C ASP A 524 -1.79 -5.75 -9.57
N ASP A 525 -0.66 -6.45 -9.73
CA ASP A 525 -0.43 -7.50 -10.71
C ASP A 525 -1.15 -8.83 -10.42
N VAL A 526 -1.70 -8.99 -9.21
CA VAL A 526 -2.50 -10.15 -8.80
C VAL A 526 -3.98 -9.78 -8.77
N GLY A 527 -4.82 -10.55 -9.47
CA GLY A 527 -6.26 -10.34 -9.46
C GLY A 527 -6.87 -10.54 -8.08
N ARG A 528 -8.02 -9.90 -7.84
CA ARG A 528 -8.85 -10.11 -6.66
C ARG A 528 -10.05 -10.96 -7.04
N SER A 529 -10.26 -12.07 -6.32
CA SER A 529 -11.46 -12.89 -6.46
C SER A 529 -12.68 -12.12 -5.95
N ILE A 530 -13.80 -12.27 -6.65
CA ILE A 530 -15.13 -11.84 -6.21
C ILE A 530 -15.99 -13.10 -6.26
N ASN A 531 -16.30 -13.65 -5.09
CA ASN A 531 -17.37 -14.62 -4.94
C ASN A 531 -18.63 -13.92 -4.43
#